data_AF-A0A4V4J2M3-F1
#
_entry.id   AF-A0A4V4J2M3-F1
#
_cell.length_a   1.000
_cell.length_b   1.000
_cell.length_c   1.000
_cell.angle_alpha   90.00
_cell.angle_beta   90.00
_cell.angle_gamma   90.00
#
_symmetry.space_group_name_H-M   'P 1'
#
loop_
_entity.id
_entity.type
_entity.pdbx_description
1 polymer ?
#
loop_
_entity_poly.entity_id
_entity_poly.type
_entity_poly.pdbx_seq_one_letter_code
_entity_poly.pdbx_strand_id
1 'polypeptide(L)'
;MADTKSTLACTTAQVQSSSVRFIQSSSSSLEALGSLPADQLVILFTPAIPREGSREDPFEVLGRALSKRHARVRHVPFVAKVGLTDLHAAWVRKAGAIIVVNCDPALLIDTKATGNMSSQTKFAAQVSDTLQALRGSSKIPLSCVHISPSSAAPASITGYDNLIVCSSYSVANMEKAASMLMC
;
A
#
# COMPACT_ATOMS: atom_id res chain seq x y z
N MET A 1 -17.02 25.55 54.38
CA MET A 1 -17.78 24.43 53.81
C MET A 1 -18.35 24.86 52.48
N ALA A 2 -17.77 24.38 51.38
CA ALA A 2 -18.35 24.36 50.04
C ALA A 2 -17.48 23.45 49.16
N ASP A 3 -17.65 22.15 49.34
CA ASP A 3 -17.15 21.13 48.41
C ASP A 3 -18.05 21.08 47.19
N THR A 4 -17.51 21.30 45.99
CA THR A 4 -18.24 21.08 44.74
C THR A 4 -17.43 20.23 43.77
N LYS A 5 -17.65 18.93 43.90
CA LYS A 5 -17.82 17.88 42.89
C LYS A 5 -17.08 18.00 41.54
N SER A 6 -16.08 17.13 41.42
CA SER A 6 -15.45 16.62 40.20
C SER A 6 -16.46 16.20 39.12
N THR A 7 -16.19 16.59 37.86
CA THR A 7 -16.74 15.94 36.67
C THR A 7 -15.58 15.67 35.70
N LEU A 8 -14.97 14.49 35.83
CA LEU A 8 -14.04 13.96 34.86
C LEU A 8 -14.85 13.43 33.66
N ALA A 9 -14.85 14.18 32.56
CA ALA A 9 -15.35 13.68 31.29
C ALA A 9 -14.35 12.64 30.76
N CYS A 10 -14.67 11.37 30.93
CA CYS A 10 -14.03 10.28 30.21
C CYS A 10 -14.43 10.39 28.74
N THR A 11 -13.62 11.09 27.95
CA THR A 11 -13.72 11.05 26.48
C THR A 11 -13.34 9.64 26.07
N THR A 12 -14.36 8.80 25.89
CA THR A 12 -14.22 7.53 25.18
C THR A 12 -13.78 7.86 23.77
N ALA A 13 -12.48 7.74 23.51
CA ALA A 13 -11.96 7.67 22.16
C ALA A 13 -12.63 6.47 21.50
N GLN A 14 -13.67 6.72 20.70
CA GLN A 14 -14.23 5.71 19.83
C GLN A 14 -13.08 5.23 18.94
N VAL A 15 -12.59 4.03 19.24
CA VAL A 15 -11.66 3.30 18.38
C VAL A 15 -12.43 3.03 17.10
N GLN A 16 -12.28 3.92 16.12
CA GLN A 16 -12.76 3.69 14.76
C GLN A 16 -12.11 2.38 14.30
N SER A 17 -12.93 1.33 14.19
CA SER A 17 -12.52 0.04 13.63
C SER A 17 -11.73 0.29 12.35
N SER A 18 -10.48 -0.18 12.29
CA SER A 18 -9.60 0.04 11.15
C SER A 18 -10.31 -0.44 9.88
N SER A 19 -10.55 0.46 8.92
CA SER A 19 -11.20 0.16 7.63
C SER A 19 -10.25 -0.57 6.68
N VAL A 20 -9.41 -1.46 7.21
CA VAL A 20 -8.40 -2.22 6.49
C VAL A 20 -8.86 -3.67 6.38
N ARG A 21 -9.04 -4.16 5.16
CA ARG A 21 -9.48 -5.54 4.90
C ARG A 21 -8.89 -6.10 3.63
N PHE A 22 -8.79 -7.42 3.55
CA PHE A 22 -8.55 -8.10 2.28
C PHE A 22 -9.83 -8.11 1.44
N ILE A 23 -9.69 -7.82 0.15
CA ILE A 23 -10.66 -8.17 -0.88
C ILE A 23 -10.30 -9.54 -1.47
N GLN A 24 -9.01 -9.83 -1.53
CA GLN A 24 -8.46 -11.09 -1.96
C GLN A 24 -7.19 -11.36 -1.17
N SER A 25 -6.96 -12.63 -0.81
CA SER A 25 -5.70 -13.08 -0.23
C SER A 25 -5.37 -14.50 -0.69
N SER A 26 -4.09 -14.80 -0.74
CA SER A 26 -3.55 -16.13 -1.00
C SER A 26 -2.66 -16.53 0.16
N SER A 27 -3.03 -17.59 0.89
CA SER A 27 -2.26 -18.05 2.06
C SER A 27 -0.81 -18.35 1.71
N SER A 28 -0.55 -19.02 0.59
CA SER A 28 0.81 -19.33 0.15
C SER A 28 1.62 -18.09 -0.22
N SER A 29 0.98 -17.06 -0.79
CA SER A 29 1.63 -15.78 -1.09
C SER A 29 1.96 -15.00 0.19
N LEU A 30 1.03 -14.97 1.16
CA LEU A 30 1.25 -14.33 2.47
C LEU A 30 2.32 -15.03 3.29
N GLU A 31 2.34 -16.37 3.29
CA GLU A 31 3.40 -17.17 3.92
C GLU A 31 4.76 -16.90 3.28
N ALA A 32 4.83 -16.91 1.94
CA ALA A 32 6.06 -16.58 1.22
C ALA A 32 6.53 -15.14 1.46
N LEU A 33 5.60 -14.20 1.64
CA LEU A 33 5.91 -12.81 1.96
C LEU A 33 6.41 -12.63 3.40
N GLY A 34 5.79 -13.31 4.38
CA GLY A 34 6.19 -13.27 5.79
C GLY A 34 7.48 -14.02 6.10
N SER A 35 7.78 -15.08 5.32
CA SER A 35 9.03 -15.86 5.45
C SER A 35 10.13 -15.44 4.46
N LEU A 36 9.99 -14.28 3.82
CA LEU A 36 10.93 -13.80 2.81
C LEU A 36 12.36 -13.69 3.39
N PRO A 37 13.38 -14.30 2.76
CA PRO A 37 14.75 -14.23 3.25
C PRO A 37 15.24 -12.79 3.42
N ALA A 38 15.98 -12.51 4.51
CA ALA A 38 16.40 -11.16 4.87
C ALA A 38 17.24 -10.44 3.81
N ASP A 39 17.89 -11.18 2.91
CA ASP A 39 18.67 -10.67 1.79
C ASP A 39 17.82 -10.39 0.53
N GLN A 40 16.57 -10.83 0.46
CA GLN A 40 15.68 -10.54 -0.66
C GLN A 40 15.04 -9.14 -0.51
N LEU A 41 14.73 -8.49 -1.64
CA LEU A 41 14.14 -7.15 -1.64
C LEU A 41 12.61 -7.22 -1.65
N VAL A 42 11.98 -6.44 -0.76
CA VAL A 42 10.57 -6.05 -0.91
C VAL A 42 10.55 -4.73 -1.66
N ILE A 43 10.04 -4.73 -2.89
CA ILE A 43 9.86 -3.51 -3.67
C ILE A 43 8.49 -2.94 -3.38
N LEU A 44 8.45 -1.76 -2.77
CA LEU A 44 7.23 -1.00 -2.53
C LEU A 44 7.12 0.10 -3.59
N PHE A 45 6.25 -0.09 -4.56
CA PHE A 45 5.93 0.92 -5.57
C PHE A 45 4.83 1.83 -5.07
N THR A 46 5.07 3.14 -5.08
CA THR A 46 4.11 4.14 -4.61
C THR A 46 3.92 5.27 -5.61
N PRO A 47 2.69 5.78 -5.76
CA PRO A 47 2.45 6.87 -6.67
C PRO A 47 3.11 8.15 -6.11
N ALA A 48 3.91 8.82 -6.95
CA ALA A 48 4.54 10.08 -6.62
C ALA A 48 3.49 11.19 -6.61
N ILE A 49 2.89 11.42 -5.43
CA ILE A 49 1.79 12.35 -5.25
C ILE A 49 2.21 13.44 -4.25
N PRO A 50 2.12 14.72 -4.64
CA PRO A 50 2.37 15.82 -3.71
C PRO A 50 1.25 15.94 -2.67
N ARG A 51 1.63 16.19 -1.41
CA ARG A 51 0.74 16.56 -0.32
C ARG A 51 0.84 18.09 -0.12
N GLU A 52 -0.27 18.81 0.04
CA GLU A 52 -0.16 20.27 0.28
C GLU A 52 0.48 20.53 1.64
N GLY A 53 1.33 21.56 1.67
CA GLY A 53 2.00 22.02 2.89
C GLY A 53 3.11 21.11 3.41
N SER A 54 3.34 19.94 2.80
CA SER A 54 4.43 19.04 3.17
C SER A 54 5.07 18.42 1.94
N ARG A 55 6.41 18.45 1.89
CA ARG A 55 7.20 17.72 0.87
C ARG A 55 7.32 16.22 1.20
N GLU A 56 6.70 15.77 2.28
CA GLU A 56 6.80 14.40 2.77
C GLU A 56 5.94 13.47 1.94
N ASP A 57 6.50 12.29 1.71
CA ASP A 57 5.85 11.20 1.02
C ASP A 57 4.71 10.65 1.89
N PRO A 58 3.44 10.69 1.44
CA PRO A 58 2.31 10.22 2.24
C PRO A 58 2.37 8.70 2.54
N PHE A 59 3.19 7.95 1.80
CA PHE A 59 3.36 6.51 1.95
C PHE A 59 4.62 6.13 2.74
N GLU A 60 5.40 7.11 3.22
CA GLU A 60 6.56 6.87 4.08
C GLU A 60 6.19 5.98 5.28
N VAL A 61 5.01 6.22 5.85
CA VAL A 61 4.46 5.47 6.97
C VAL A 61 4.30 3.99 6.63
N LEU A 62 3.82 3.64 5.44
CA LEU A 62 3.70 2.26 4.98
C LEU A 62 5.08 1.63 4.80
N GLY A 63 5.99 2.34 4.13
CA GLY A 63 7.38 1.90 3.97
C GLY A 63 8.04 1.61 5.33
N ARG A 64 7.87 2.51 6.29
CA ARG A 64 8.37 2.36 7.67
C ARG A 64 7.73 1.18 8.38
N ALA A 65 6.42 0.99 8.24
CA ALA A 65 5.71 -0.13 8.86
C ALA A 65 6.16 -1.49 8.30
N LEU A 66 6.43 -1.57 6.99
CA LEU A 66 7.03 -2.76 6.37
C LEU A 66 8.48 -2.96 6.80
N SER A 67 9.27 -1.88 6.95
CA SER A 67 10.66 -1.97 7.41
C SER A 67 10.80 -2.47 8.85
N LYS A 68 9.76 -2.37 9.68
CA LYS A 68 9.72 -3.02 11.00
C LYS A 68 9.67 -4.55 10.91
N ARG A 69 9.28 -5.09 9.75
CA ARG A 69 9.00 -6.52 9.50
C ARG A 69 10.02 -7.14 8.58
N HIS A 70 10.57 -6.36 7.64
CA HIS A 70 11.60 -6.82 6.71
C HIS A 70 12.72 -5.80 6.58
N ALA A 71 13.98 -6.24 6.72
CA ALA A 71 15.13 -5.34 6.71
C ALA A 71 15.40 -4.68 5.35
N ARG A 72 14.93 -5.30 4.25
CA ARG A 72 15.26 -4.93 2.87
C ARG A 72 14.05 -4.42 2.08
N VAL A 73 13.35 -3.42 2.62
CA VAL A 73 12.29 -2.69 1.91
C VAL A 73 12.91 -1.56 1.07
N ARG A 74 12.55 -1.51 -0.22
CA ARG A 74 12.94 -0.44 -1.14
C ARG A 74 11.69 0.32 -1.58
N HIS A 75 11.61 1.59 -1.21
CA HIS A 75 10.59 2.49 -1.71
C HIS A 75 10.96 2.98 -3.12
N VAL A 76 10.06 2.79 -4.08
CA VAL A 76 10.26 3.18 -5.48
C VAL A 76 9.05 3.99 -5.95
N PRO A 77 9.14 5.33 -5.94
CA PRO A 77 8.04 6.17 -6.40
C PRO A 77 7.86 6.05 -7.92
N PHE A 78 6.62 6.11 -8.39
CA PHE A 78 6.28 6.15 -9.82
C PHE A 78 5.36 7.32 -10.14
N VAL A 79 5.56 7.96 -11.29
CA VAL A 79 4.63 8.97 -11.79
C VAL A 79 3.56 8.26 -12.61
N ALA A 80 2.31 8.23 -12.13
CA ALA A 80 1.24 7.47 -12.75
C ALA A 80 1.07 7.75 -14.25
N LYS A 81 1.16 9.02 -14.66
CA LYS A 81 1.06 9.44 -16.07
C LYS A 81 2.21 8.94 -16.96
N VAL A 82 3.38 8.71 -16.37
CA VAL A 82 4.56 8.18 -17.10
C VAL A 82 4.46 6.66 -17.23
N GLY A 83 3.94 5.99 -16.21
CA GLY A 83 3.80 4.53 -16.19
C GLY A 83 5.10 3.79 -15.87
N LEU A 84 5.13 2.49 -16.18
CA LEU A 84 6.29 1.63 -15.93
C LEU A 84 7.48 2.04 -16.82
N THR A 85 8.67 2.14 -16.23
CA THR A 85 9.92 2.55 -16.90
C THR A 85 10.95 1.42 -16.80
N ASP A 86 12.06 1.53 -17.53
CA ASP A 86 13.16 0.56 -17.45
C ASP A 86 13.74 0.45 -16.04
N LEU A 87 13.77 1.56 -15.29
CA LEU A 87 14.17 1.56 -13.89
C LEU A 87 13.20 0.73 -13.04
N HIS A 88 11.89 0.89 -13.23
CA HIS A 88 10.88 0.09 -12.54
C HIS A 88 11.02 -1.40 -12.91
N ALA A 89 11.20 -1.72 -14.20
CA ALA A 89 11.44 -3.09 -14.66
C ALA A 89 12.71 -3.72 -14.04
N ALA A 90 13.78 -2.92 -13.88
CA ALA A 90 14.99 -3.36 -13.20
C ALA A 90 14.74 -3.71 -11.73
N TRP A 91 13.86 -2.98 -11.04
CA TRP A 91 13.45 -3.31 -9.67
C TRP A 91 12.56 -4.55 -9.61
N VAL A 92 11.58 -4.69 -10.52
CA VAL A 92 10.76 -5.91 -10.64
C VAL A 92 11.65 -7.14 -10.79
N ARG A 93 12.71 -7.07 -11.61
CA ARG A 93 13.67 -8.17 -11.80
C ARG A 93 14.41 -8.54 -10.51
N LYS A 94 14.73 -7.58 -9.65
CA LYS A 94 15.49 -7.78 -8.40
C LYS A 94 14.60 -8.11 -7.19
N ALA A 95 13.28 -8.01 -7.32
CA ALA A 95 12.35 -8.23 -6.23
C ALA A 95 12.33 -9.70 -5.77
N GLY A 96 12.23 -9.89 -4.46
CA GLY A 96 11.75 -11.13 -3.85
C GLY A 96 10.27 -11.08 -3.49
N ALA A 97 9.74 -9.86 -3.32
CA ALA A 97 8.33 -9.55 -3.18
C ALA A 97 8.03 -8.17 -3.73
N ILE A 98 6.81 -7.95 -4.21
CA ILE A 98 6.36 -6.67 -4.77
C ILE A 98 5.05 -6.25 -4.11
N ILE A 99 5.01 -5.01 -3.64
CA ILE A 99 3.81 -4.35 -3.14
C ILE A 99 3.58 -3.10 -3.99
N VAL A 100 2.41 -2.98 -4.59
CA VAL A 100 2.02 -1.78 -5.37
C VAL A 100 0.93 -1.03 -4.60
N VAL A 101 1.09 0.28 -4.46
CA VAL A 101 0.07 1.15 -3.86
C VAL A 101 -0.71 1.84 -4.96
N ASN A 102 -2.03 1.82 -4.83
CA ASN A 102 -2.91 2.70 -5.58
C ASN A 102 -3.65 3.59 -4.59
N CYS A 103 -3.70 4.89 -4.86
CA CYS A 103 -4.31 5.89 -4.00
C CYS A 103 -5.32 6.71 -4.80
N ASP A 104 -6.54 6.78 -4.26
CA ASP A 104 -7.65 7.52 -4.82
C ASP A 104 -7.35 9.02 -4.89
N PRO A 105 -7.51 9.65 -6.06
CA PRO A 105 -7.39 11.08 -6.25
C PRO A 105 -8.22 11.93 -5.29
N ALA A 106 -9.35 11.42 -4.78
CA ALA A 106 -10.18 12.12 -3.80
C ALA A 106 -9.50 12.35 -2.44
N LEU A 107 -8.46 11.57 -2.12
CA LEU A 107 -7.60 11.81 -0.95
C LEU A 107 -6.47 12.78 -1.27
N LEU A 108 -6.36 13.18 -2.53
CA LEU A 108 -5.37 14.11 -3.02
C LEU A 108 -6.00 15.46 -3.18
N ILE A 109 -5.20 16.48 -2.94
CA ILE A 109 -5.71 17.85 -2.82
C ILE A 109 -5.93 18.46 -4.21
N ASP A 110 -5.24 17.95 -5.24
CA ASP A 110 -5.50 18.32 -6.63
C ASP A 110 -6.63 17.47 -7.25
N THR A 111 -7.85 17.95 -7.06
CA THR A 111 -9.09 17.41 -7.66
C THR A 111 -9.09 17.46 -9.20
N LYS A 112 -8.10 18.08 -9.87
CA LYS A 112 -7.90 17.97 -11.32
C LYS A 112 -7.21 16.68 -11.76
N ALA A 113 -6.77 15.85 -10.81
CA ALA A 113 -6.19 14.53 -11.06
C ALA A 113 -7.24 13.43 -11.32
N THR A 114 -8.39 13.77 -11.94
CA THR A 114 -9.51 12.85 -12.23
C THR A 114 -9.16 11.65 -13.14
N GLY A 115 -7.93 11.57 -13.67
CA GLY A 115 -7.40 10.41 -14.41
C GLY A 115 -6.31 9.61 -13.70
N ASN A 116 -5.84 10.03 -12.51
CA ASN A 116 -4.67 9.45 -11.85
C ASN A 116 -4.93 7.99 -11.42
N MET A 117 -6.13 7.65 -10.96
CA MET A 117 -6.46 6.28 -10.55
C MET A 117 -6.34 5.27 -11.71
N SER A 118 -6.84 5.62 -12.91
CA SER A 118 -6.73 4.75 -14.10
C SER A 118 -5.27 4.50 -14.49
N SER A 119 -4.44 5.54 -14.38
CA SER A 119 -3.01 5.47 -14.70
C SER A 119 -2.23 4.64 -13.67
N GLN A 120 -2.60 4.73 -12.38
CA GLN A 120 -2.06 3.87 -11.32
C GLN A 120 -2.47 2.40 -11.52
N THR A 121 -3.73 2.13 -11.87
CA THR A 121 -4.18 0.76 -12.19
C THR A 121 -3.47 0.22 -13.42
N LYS A 122 -3.23 1.05 -14.44
CA LYS A 122 -2.41 0.67 -15.60
C LYS A 122 -0.97 0.33 -15.19
N PHE A 123 -0.35 1.13 -14.33
CA PHE A 123 0.97 0.84 -13.79
C PHE A 123 1.00 -0.51 -13.05
N ALA A 124 0.00 -0.76 -12.19
CA ALA A 124 -0.14 -2.03 -11.47
C ALA A 124 -0.26 -3.23 -12.42
N ALA A 125 -1.07 -3.12 -13.48
CA ALA A 125 -1.17 -4.15 -14.51
C ALA A 125 0.18 -4.39 -15.22
N GLN A 126 0.88 -3.31 -15.62
CA GLN A 126 2.21 -3.41 -16.24
C GLN A 126 3.23 -4.11 -15.32
N VAL A 127 3.16 -3.91 -14.00
CA VAL A 127 4.02 -4.61 -13.03
C VAL A 127 3.73 -6.12 -13.03
N SER A 128 2.45 -6.51 -13.02
CA SER A 128 2.05 -7.93 -13.10
C SER A 128 2.53 -8.56 -14.41
N ASP A 129 2.28 -7.91 -15.55
CA ASP A 129 2.70 -8.39 -16.88
C ASP A 129 4.22 -8.55 -16.97
N THR A 130 4.96 -7.56 -16.46
CA THR A 130 6.44 -7.58 -16.43
C THR A 130 6.94 -8.71 -15.53
N LEU A 131 6.32 -8.92 -14.37
CA LEU A 131 6.70 -10.01 -13.47
C LEU A 131 6.46 -11.37 -14.11
N GLN A 132 5.30 -11.57 -14.74
CA GLN A 132 4.95 -12.80 -15.44
C GLN A 132 5.93 -13.10 -16.59
N ALA A 133 6.26 -12.08 -17.40
CA ALA A 133 7.22 -12.21 -18.50
C ALA A 133 8.64 -12.57 -18.02
N LEU A 134 9.06 -12.09 -16.84
CA LEU A 134 10.41 -12.32 -16.32
C LEU A 134 10.59 -13.65 -15.58
N ARG A 135 9.54 -14.17 -14.92
CA ARG A 135 9.67 -15.22 -13.91
C ARG A 135 9.02 -16.55 -14.26
N GLY A 136 8.22 -16.63 -15.33
CA GLY A 136 7.57 -17.89 -15.72
C GLY A 136 6.81 -18.52 -14.56
N SER A 137 7.25 -19.71 -14.09
CA SER A 137 6.63 -20.47 -12.99
C SER A 137 7.08 -20.07 -11.56
N SER A 138 8.12 -19.23 -11.42
CA SER A 138 8.59 -18.76 -10.11
C SER A 138 7.63 -17.69 -9.56
N LYS A 139 6.77 -18.06 -8.62
CA LYS A 139 5.79 -17.15 -8.00
C LYS A 139 6.45 -16.23 -6.96
N ILE A 140 6.66 -14.98 -7.33
CA ILE A 140 6.98 -13.90 -6.39
C ILE A 140 5.66 -13.36 -5.83
N PRO A 141 5.53 -13.19 -4.50
CA PRO A 141 4.37 -12.54 -3.91
C PRO A 141 4.13 -11.17 -4.51
N LEU A 142 2.96 -10.98 -5.11
CA LEU A 142 2.54 -9.71 -5.71
C LEU A 142 1.28 -9.21 -5.01
N SER A 143 1.42 -8.13 -4.24
CA SER A 143 0.36 -7.58 -3.40
C SER A 143 0.01 -6.15 -3.79
N CYS A 144 -1.25 -5.75 -3.64
CA CYS A 144 -1.73 -4.40 -3.88
C CYS A 144 -2.37 -3.82 -2.62
N VAL A 145 -2.04 -2.57 -2.29
CA VAL A 145 -2.69 -1.78 -1.25
C VAL A 145 -3.46 -0.66 -1.94
N HIS A 146 -4.79 -0.76 -1.93
CA HIS A 146 -5.68 0.21 -2.53
C HIS A 146 -6.25 1.13 -1.45
N ILE A 147 -6.00 2.44 -1.58
CA ILE A 147 -6.36 3.44 -0.59
C ILE A 147 -7.42 4.34 -1.21
N SER A 148 -8.67 4.25 -0.75
CA SER A 148 -9.80 5.03 -1.25
C SER A 148 -10.77 5.32 -0.11
N PRO A 149 -11.37 6.53 -0.04
CA PRO A 149 -12.41 6.83 0.93
C PRO A 149 -13.71 6.07 0.62
N SER A 150 -13.84 5.56 -0.60
CA SER A 150 -14.96 4.73 -1.00
C SER A 150 -14.87 3.34 -0.38
N SER A 151 -16.00 2.84 0.13
CA SER A 151 -16.12 1.45 0.59
C SER A 151 -16.28 0.46 -0.57
N ALA A 152 -16.53 0.96 -1.79
CA ALA A 152 -16.70 0.16 -2.99
C ALA A 152 -15.46 -0.67 -3.28
N ALA A 153 -15.66 -1.86 -3.83
CA ALA A 153 -14.54 -2.67 -4.30
C ALA A 153 -13.81 -1.91 -5.42
N PRO A 154 -12.47 -1.89 -5.43
CA PRO A 154 -11.73 -1.33 -6.55
C PRO A 154 -12.08 -2.10 -7.83
N ALA A 155 -11.97 -1.42 -8.98
CA ALA A 155 -12.00 -2.10 -10.27
C ALA A 155 -11.01 -3.28 -10.24
N SER A 156 -11.39 -4.42 -10.81
CA SER A 156 -10.62 -5.67 -10.71
C SER A 156 -9.15 -5.48 -11.07
N ILE A 157 -8.29 -5.51 -10.06
CA ILE A 157 -6.84 -5.55 -10.23
C ILE A 157 -6.49 -7.03 -10.42
N THR A 158 -6.21 -7.43 -11.65
CA THR A 158 -5.92 -8.82 -12.01
C THR A 158 -4.44 -9.15 -11.83
N GLY A 159 -4.13 -10.42 -11.52
CA GLY A 159 -2.75 -10.90 -11.44
C GLY A 159 -2.03 -10.56 -10.13
N TYR A 160 -2.75 -10.08 -9.11
CA TYR A 160 -2.25 -9.88 -7.76
C TYR A 160 -2.74 -11.00 -6.86
N ASP A 161 -1.88 -11.49 -5.96
CA ASP A 161 -2.22 -12.54 -5.00
C ASP A 161 -3.07 -11.99 -3.85
N ASN A 162 -2.68 -10.81 -3.36
CA ASN A 162 -3.28 -10.17 -2.20
C ASN A 162 -3.71 -8.74 -2.55
N LEU A 163 -4.94 -8.39 -2.19
CA LEU A 163 -5.50 -7.06 -2.39
C LEU A 163 -6.06 -6.57 -1.07
N ILE A 164 -5.41 -5.56 -0.49
CA ILE A 164 -5.87 -4.86 0.71
C ILE A 164 -6.54 -3.56 0.28
N VAL A 165 -7.68 -3.26 0.90
CA VAL A 165 -8.31 -1.93 0.81
C VAL A 165 -8.25 -1.21 2.14
N CYS A 166 -7.97 0.09 2.10
CA CYS A 166 -7.90 0.98 3.25
C CYS A 166 -8.66 2.28 2.95
N SER A 167 -9.33 2.86 3.95
CA SER A 167 -10.04 4.14 3.77
C SER A 167 -9.13 5.37 3.63
N SER A 168 -7.90 5.27 4.12
CA SER A 168 -6.92 6.37 4.14
C SER A 168 -5.50 5.86 4.38
N TYR A 169 -4.50 6.70 4.12
CA TYR A 169 -3.08 6.48 4.42
C TYR A 169 -2.69 6.87 5.86
N SER A 170 -3.62 6.83 6.82
CA SER A 170 -3.32 7.11 8.23
C SER A 170 -2.31 6.11 8.81
N VAL A 171 -1.61 6.51 9.88
CA VAL A 171 -0.63 5.64 10.57
C VAL A 171 -1.23 4.31 10.97
N ALA A 172 -2.40 4.33 11.63
CA ALA A 172 -3.07 3.11 12.05
C ALA A 172 -3.42 2.19 10.87
N ASN A 173 -3.92 2.75 9.75
CA ASN A 173 -4.28 1.97 8.58
C ASN A 173 -3.05 1.37 7.88
N MET A 174 -1.97 2.13 7.75
CA MET A 174 -0.75 1.67 7.08
C MET A 174 0.00 0.63 7.92
N GLU A 175 0.03 0.78 9.25
CA GLU A 175 0.57 -0.25 10.15
C GLU A 175 -0.27 -1.53 10.12
N LYS A 176 -1.61 -1.40 10.09
CA LYS A 176 -2.51 -2.55 9.97
C LYS A 176 -2.33 -3.25 8.63
N ALA A 177 -2.25 -2.52 7.52
CA ALA A 177 -2.03 -3.08 6.19
C ALA A 177 -0.68 -3.83 6.11
N ALA A 178 0.41 -3.23 6.62
CA ALA A 178 1.70 -3.89 6.71
C ALA A 178 1.64 -5.17 7.56
N SER A 179 0.92 -5.14 8.69
CA SER A 179 0.75 -6.33 9.54
C SER A 179 -0.02 -7.44 8.86
N MET A 180 -0.99 -7.11 7.99
CA MET A 180 -1.75 -8.11 7.25
C MET A 180 -0.93 -8.74 6.10
N LEU A 181 -0.02 -7.99 5.49
CA LEU A 181 0.85 -8.50 4.42
C LEU A 181 2.01 -9.35 4.97
N MET A 182 2.58 -8.96 6.11
CA MET A 182 3.79 -9.55 6.68
C MET A 182 3.56 -9.84 8.17
N CYS A 183 2.92 -10.97 8.47
CA CYS A 183 2.74 -11.46 9.84
C CYS A 183 4.03 -12.08 10.37
#